data_AF-A0A5N5PLK9-F1
#
_entry.id   AF-A0A5N5PLK9-F1
#
_cell.length_a   1.000
_cell.length_b   1.000
_cell.length_c   1.000
_cell.angle_alpha   90.00
_cell.angle_beta   90.00
_cell.angle_gamma   90.00
#
_symmetry.space_group_name_H-M   'P 1'
#
loop_
_entity.id
_entity.type
_entity.pdbx_description
1 polymer ?
#
loop_
_entity_poly.entity_id
_entity_poly.type
_entity_poly.pdbx_seq_one_letter_code
_entity_poly.pdbx_strand_id
1 'polypeptide(L)'
;MEMEELLKSALRFPSPDDKLRNSRDIQHIYYLVASIYISYPRISISQATYSTSSSITSFIMSGFAELVPAFTVHVHIAPATAIGTLSTGTSLVHLPFVQDSGYLRSEPGYPIQVDAVFAHGADYVKVDQDGKVGRLEVQSVLKTAKGEALRYNYTGNVDLTSPGGKILRDESDAATTQFGDVFGRIQFETGAEALKGLENRVYVQSGRFIVEKGKPVVVEYKISEVVA
;
A
#
# COMPACT_ATOMS: atom_id res chain seq x y z
N MET A 1 -0.16 27.38 -41.37
CA MET A 1 0.13 25.94 -41.23
C MET A 1 -0.01 25.64 -39.75
N GLU A 2 -1.14 25.07 -39.35
CA GLU A 2 -1.51 24.89 -37.95
C GLU A 2 -0.57 23.92 -37.23
N MET A 3 -0.30 24.19 -35.96
CA MET A 3 0.62 23.44 -35.10
C MET A 3 0.31 21.92 -35.05
N GLU A 4 -0.94 21.53 -35.33
CA GLU A 4 -1.35 20.12 -35.46
C GLU A 4 -0.67 19.38 -36.63
N GLU A 5 -0.48 20.02 -37.78
CA GLU A 5 0.14 19.39 -38.96
C GLU A 5 1.62 19.12 -38.71
N LEU A 6 2.32 20.02 -38.01
CA LEU A 6 3.72 19.86 -37.60
C LEU A 6 3.90 18.75 -36.55
N LEU A 7 2.96 18.60 -35.62
CA LEU A 7 2.96 17.51 -34.64
C LEU A 7 2.67 16.14 -35.29
N LYS A 8 1.74 16.09 -36.26
CA LYS A 8 1.43 14.87 -37.02
C LYS A 8 2.58 14.44 -37.93
N SER A 9 3.38 15.36 -38.47
CA SER A 9 4.56 14.99 -39.27
C SER A 9 5.73 14.49 -38.42
N ALA A 10 5.86 14.97 -37.17
CA ALA A 10 6.94 14.58 -36.26
C ALA A 10 6.69 13.24 -35.53
N LEU A 11 5.42 12.81 -35.41
CA LEU A 11 5.01 11.62 -34.66
C LEU A 11 4.61 10.42 -35.54
N ARG A 12 5.25 10.24 -36.71
CA ARG A 12 5.13 8.96 -37.43
C ARG A 12 5.81 7.85 -36.60
N PHE A 13 5.02 7.15 -35.81
CA PHE A 13 5.45 5.96 -35.09
C PHE A 13 5.84 4.86 -36.10
N PRO A 14 6.97 4.18 -35.92
CA PRO A 14 7.33 3.04 -36.77
C PRO A 14 6.33 1.89 -36.56
N SER A 15 6.10 1.15 -37.64
CA SER A 15 5.22 -0.02 -37.66
C SER A 15 5.70 -1.09 -36.67
N PRO A 16 4.81 -1.93 -36.09
CA PRO A 16 5.17 -2.93 -35.09
C PRO A 16 6.22 -3.98 -35.51
N ASP A 17 6.56 -4.07 -36.80
CA ASP A 17 7.55 -5.02 -37.33
C ASP A 17 9.00 -4.52 -37.32
N ASP A 18 9.26 -3.27 -36.92
CA ASP A 18 10.63 -2.75 -36.85
C ASP A 18 11.34 -3.19 -35.56
N LYS A 19 12.06 -4.31 -35.66
CA LYS A 19 12.93 -4.83 -34.60
C LYS A 19 13.95 -3.78 -34.13
N LEU A 20 13.85 -3.41 -32.84
CA LEU A 20 14.88 -2.85 -31.96
C LEU A 20 16.16 -2.38 -32.66
N ARG A 21 16.28 -1.07 -32.89
CA ARG A 21 17.59 -0.43 -33.13
C ARG A 21 17.76 0.86 -32.34
N ASN A 22 18.62 0.75 -31.32
CA ASN A 22 19.53 1.74 -30.76
C ASN A 22 19.01 2.92 -29.90
N SER A 23 19.64 3.07 -28.74
CA SER A 23 19.49 4.13 -27.73
C SER A 23 19.88 5.55 -28.18
N ARG A 24 20.04 5.79 -29.48
CA ARG A 24 20.35 7.11 -30.05
C ARG A 24 19.12 7.91 -30.47
N ASP A 25 17.98 7.26 -30.71
CA ASP A 25 16.76 7.95 -31.17
C ASP A 25 16.03 8.72 -30.05
N ILE A 26 16.16 8.27 -28.79
CA ILE A 26 15.58 8.98 -27.64
C ILE A 26 16.34 10.30 -27.37
N GLN A 27 17.67 10.34 -27.60
CA GLN A 27 18.43 11.58 -27.48
C GLN A 27 18.05 12.61 -28.57
N HIS A 28 17.70 12.16 -29.78
CA HIS A 28 17.28 13.06 -30.86
C HIS A 28 15.96 13.77 -30.56
N ILE A 29 15.03 13.12 -29.86
CA ILE A 29 13.75 13.72 -29.45
C ILE A 29 13.98 14.83 -28.40
N TYR A 30 14.84 14.58 -27.40
CA TYR A 30 15.19 15.61 -26.41
C TYR A 30 15.88 16.83 -27.03
N TYR A 31 16.75 16.64 -28.03
CA TYR A 31 17.41 17.75 -28.72
C TYR A 31 16.46 18.56 -29.61
N LEU A 32 15.43 17.95 -30.20
CA LEU A 32 14.47 18.67 -31.05
C LEU A 32 13.57 19.60 -30.23
N VAL A 33 13.16 19.18 -29.03
CA VAL A 33 12.35 20.01 -28.10
C VAL A 33 13.20 21.16 -27.53
N ALA A 34 14.48 20.93 -27.25
CA ALA A 34 15.40 21.97 -26.79
C ALA A 34 15.74 23.01 -27.88
N SER A 35 15.81 22.59 -29.15
CA SER A 35 16.16 23.47 -30.28
C SER A 35 15.05 24.47 -30.64
N ILE A 36 13.79 24.14 -30.35
CA ILE A 36 12.65 25.06 -30.53
C ILE A 36 12.72 26.22 -29.51
N TYR A 37 13.36 26.01 -28.35
CA TYR A 37 13.49 27.01 -27.29
C TYR A 37 14.53 28.11 -27.55
N ILE A 38 15.46 27.91 -28.48
CA ILE A 38 16.62 28.82 -28.66
C ILE A 38 16.39 29.90 -29.75
N SER A 39 15.39 29.75 -30.63
CA SER A 39 15.22 30.62 -31.80
C SER A 39 14.12 31.69 -31.72
N TYR A 40 13.41 31.86 -30.60
CA TYR A 40 12.38 32.90 -30.46
C TYR A 40 12.47 33.67 -29.14
N PRO A 41 13.28 34.75 -29.06
CA PRO A 41 13.28 35.61 -27.90
C PRO A 41 12.19 36.67 -28.07
N ARG A 42 10.94 36.36 -27.69
CA ARG A 42 9.90 37.30 -27.22
C ARG A 42 8.54 36.62 -27.21
N ILE A 43 8.25 35.88 -26.15
CA ILE A 43 6.87 35.74 -25.68
C ILE A 43 6.90 35.96 -24.17
N SER A 44 6.25 37.02 -23.73
CA SER A 44 6.01 37.32 -22.31
C SER A 44 5.21 36.18 -21.69
N ILE A 45 5.75 35.60 -20.63
CA ILE A 45 5.10 34.51 -19.89
C ILE A 45 4.00 35.10 -19.01
N SER A 46 2.76 34.68 -19.22
CA SER A 46 1.83 34.50 -18.10
C SER A 46 0.81 33.40 -18.44
N GLN A 47 0.83 32.33 -17.63
CA GLN A 47 -0.28 31.37 -17.42
C GLN A 47 -0.45 30.13 -18.34
N ALA A 48 0.57 29.61 -19.03
CA ALA A 48 0.40 28.42 -19.89
C ALA A 48 1.18 27.15 -19.50
N THR A 49 1.87 27.08 -18.36
CA THR A 49 2.81 25.96 -18.09
C THR A 49 2.36 24.92 -17.05
N TYR A 50 1.15 25.01 -16.48
CA TYR A 50 0.67 23.97 -15.55
C TYR A 50 -0.29 22.95 -16.17
N SER A 51 -0.87 23.21 -17.35
CA SER A 51 -1.92 22.33 -17.90
C SER A 51 -1.38 21.19 -18.77
N THR A 52 -0.24 21.36 -19.46
CA THR A 52 0.25 20.36 -20.43
C THR A 52 1.03 19.21 -19.79
N SER A 53 1.70 19.45 -18.65
CA SER A 53 2.33 18.36 -17.89
C SER A 53 1.27 17.40 -17.34
N SER A 54 0.18 17.94 -16.78
CA SER A 54 -0.88 17.12 -16.18
C SER A 54 -1.61 16.26 -17.21
N SER A 55 -1.83 16.77 -18.43
CA SER A 55 -2.49 16.01 -19.50
C SER A 55 -1.63 14.89 -20.10
N ILE A 56 -0.31 15.06 -20.16
CA ILE A 56 0.60 14.01 -20.64
C ILE A 56 0.83 12.95 -19.56
N THR A 57 0.93 13.34 -18.27
CA THR A 57 0.95 12.38 -17.16
C THR A 57 -0.37 11.61 -17.04
N SER A 58 -1.51 12.26 -17.26
CA SER A 58 -2.84 11.64 -17.32
C SER A 58 -2.95 10.58 -18.45
N PHE A 59 -2.31 10.81 -19.59
CA PHE A 59 -2.31 9.85 -20.71
C PHE A 59 -1.42 8.61 -20.44
N ILE A 60 -0.46 8.69 -19.51
CA ILE A 60 0.41 7.57 -19.12
C ILE A 60 -0.19 6.74 -17.97
N MET A 61 -1.13 7.30 -17.21
CA MET A 61 -1.80 6.64 -16.08
C MET A 61 -3.12 5.92 -16.44
N SER A 62 -3.55 5.94 -17.71
CA SER A 62 -4.86 5.38 -18.06
C SER A 62 -4.90 3.85 -17.85
N GLY A 63 -5.73 3.40 -16.89
CA GLY A 63 -6.03 1.98 -16.66
C GLY A 63 -5.33 1.33 -15.46
N PHE A 64 -4.52 2.06 -14.70
CA PHE A 64 -3.99 1.57 -13.41
C PHE A 64 -4.98 1.86 -12.29
N ALA A 65 -5.02 0.98 -11.30
CA ALA A 65 -5.80 1.22 -10.10
C ALA A 65 -5.17 2.33 -9.24
N GLU A 66 -6.02 3.11 -8.59
CA GLU A 66 -5.66 4.14 -7.63
C GLU A 66 -5.98 3.70 -6.20
N LEU A 67 -5.42 4.42 -5.22
CA LEU A 67 -5.60 4.14 -3.80
C LEU A 67 -6.25 5.33 -3.10
N VAL A 68 -7.40 5.09 -2.46
CA VAL A 68 -8.10 6.08 -1.63
C VAL A 68 -7.88 5.74 -0.15
N PRO A 69 -7.33 6.64 0.68
CA PRO A 69 -7.21 6.40 2.12
C PRO A 69 -8.56 6.05 2.75
N ALA A 70 -8.63 4.92 3.44
CA ALA A 70 -9.86 4.37 3.97
C ALA A 70 -9.86 4.26 5.49
N PHE A 71 -8.83 3.64 6.07
CA PHE A 71 -8.79 3.39 7.51
C PHE A 71 -7.38 3.51 8.10
N THR A 72 -7.32 3.80 9.39
CA THR A 72 -6.18 3.52 10.26
C THR A 72 -6.52 2.37 11.20
N VAL A 73 -5.58 1.43 11.35
CA VAL A 73 -5.67 0.34 12.31
C VAL A 73 -4.49 0.39 13.26
N HIS A 74 -4.76 0.21 14.55
CA HIS A 74 -3.76 -0.07 15.58
C HIS A 74 -4.05 -1.44 16.16
N VAL A 75 -3.17 -2.40 15.93
CA VAL A 75 -3.23 -3.73 16.55
C VAL A 75 -2.24 -3.76 17.69
N HIS A 76 -2.70 -3.95 18.92
CA HIS A 76 -1.79 -4.21 20.03
C HIS A 76 -1.49 -5.71 20.09
N ILE A 77 -0.23 -6.08 20.08
CA ILE A 77 0.20 -7.48 20.13
C ILE A 77 0.84 -7.81 21.48
N ALA A 78 0.56 -9.01 21.97
CA ALA A 78 1.27 -9.62 23.09
C ALA A 78 2.57 -10.28 22.58
N PRO A 79 3.49 -10.69 23.48
CA PRO A 79 4.74 -11.33 23.10
C PRO A 79 4.52 -12.52 22.16
N ALA A 80 5.43 -12.67 21.21
CA ALA A 80 5.37 -13.73 20.20
C ALA A 80 5.54 -15.12 20.84
N THR A 81 4.75 -16.09 20.38
CA THR A 81 4.92 -17.50 20.72
C THR A 81 5.46 -18.25 19.52
N ALA A 82 6.68 -18.78 19.62
CA ALA A 82 7.18 -19.72 18.63
C ALA A 82 6.37 -21.02 18.70
N ILE A 83 5.60 -21.34 17.65
CA ILE A 83 4.95 -22.66 17.51
C ILE A 83 6.01 -23.70 17.10
N GLY A 84 6.99 -23.26 16.31
CA GLY A 84 8.14 -24.07 15.90
C GLY A 84 8.08 -24.50 14.43
N THR A 85 8.90 -25.47 14.07
CA THR A 85 8.98 -26.00 12.71
C THR A 85 7.88 -27.01 12.45
N LEU A 86 7.03 -26.74 11.46
CA LEU A 86 5.97 -27.63 11.01
C LEU A 86 6.53 -28.86 10.28
N SER A 87 5.70 -29.88 10.07
CA SER A 87 6.08 -31.10 9.32
C SER A 87 6.53 -30.83 7.89
N THR A 88 6.15 -29.69 7.31
CA THR A 88 6.58 -29.20 5.99
C THR A 88 7.94 -28.49 6.01
N GLY A 89 8.58 -28.37 7.19
CA GLY A 89 9.83 -27.65 7.39
C GLY A 89 9.68 -26.13 7.56
N THR A 90 8.46 -25.59 7.45
CA THR A 90 8.19 -24.15 7.62
C THR A 90 8.15 -23.78 9.11
N SER A 91 8.80 -22.69 9.51
CA SER A 91 8.67 -22.15 10.87
C SER A 91 7.38 -21.36 11.01
N LEU A 92 6.68 -21.53 12.13
CA LEU A 92 5.45 -20.82 12.46
C LEU A 92 5.59 -20.05 13.77
N VAL A 93 5.21 -18.78 13.73
CA VAL A 93 5.12 -17.89 14.89
C VAL A 93 3.67 -17.45 15.06
N HIS A 94 3.20 -17.45 16.30
CA HIS A 94 1.88 -16.95 16.68
C HIS A 94 2.02 -15.60 17.41
N LEU A 95 1.32 -14.59 16.91
CA LEU A 95 1.27 -13.24 17.50
C LEU A 95 -0.16 -12.98 18.00
N PRO A 96 -0.43 -13.23 19.30
CA PRO A 96 -1.74 -12.97 19.86
C PRO A 96 -2.01 -11.47 19.97
N PHE A 97 -3.23 -11.05 19.65
CA PHE A 97 -3.67 -9.68 19.90
C PHE A 97 -3.99 -9.52 21.39
N VAL A 98 -3.70 -8.35 21.94
CA VAL A 98 -4.15 -7.99 23.29
C VAL A 98 -5.66 -7.77 23.26
N GLN A 99 -6.38 -8.55 24.06
CA GLN A 99 -7.84 -8.55 24.11
C GLN A 99 -8.40 -7.15 24.41
N ASP A 100 -9.53 -6.82 23.78
CA ASP A 100 -10.28 -5.57 23.98
C ASP A 100 -9.42 -4.30 23.84
N SER A 101 -8.45 -4.33 22.92
CA SER A 101 -7.48 -3.24 22.72
C SER A 101 -7.08 -3.05 21.26
N GLY A 102 -6.58 -1.86 20.93
CA GLY A 102 -6.38 -1.47 19.54
C GLY A 102 -7.69 -1.09 18.85
N TYR A 103 -7.62 -0.63 17.61
CA TYR A 103 -8.79 -0.14 16.89
C TYR A 103 -8.68 -0.24 15.37
N LEU A 104 -9.83 -0.11 14.71
CA LEU A 104 -9.97 0.23 13.30
C LEU A 104 -10.87 1.46 13.19
N ARG A 105 -10.39 2.50 12.50
CA ARG A 105 -11.10 3.77 12.34
C ARG A 105 -11.03 4.27 10.92
N SER A 106 -12.14 4.81 10.42
CA SER A 106 -12.17 5.49 9.12
C SER A 106 -11.30 6.73 9.10
N GLU A 107 -10.62 6.93 7.97
CA GLU A 107 -9.98 8.20 7.65
C GLU A 107 -11.03 9.28 7.40
N PRO A 108 -10.72 10.56 7.66
CA PRO A 108 -11.64 11.66 7.38
C PRO A 108 -12.11 11.66 5.93
N GLY A 109 -13.44 11.66 5.73
CA GLY A 109 -14.06 11.73 4.41
C GLY A 109 -14.26 10.38 3.70
N TYR A 110 -13.78 9.26 4.26
CA TYR A 110 -14.08 7.94 3.71
C TYR A 110 -15.58 7.61 3.88
N PRO A 111 -16.30 7.10 2.87
CA PRO A 111 -17.78 7.03 2.92
C PRO A 111 -18.34 6.01 3.92
N ILE A 112 -17.61 4.93 4.25
CA ILE A 112 -18.06 3.95 5.23
C ILE A 112 -17.44 4.30 6.58
N GLN A 113 -18.27 4.69 7.55
CA GLN A 113 -17.82 5.10 8.87
C GLN A 113 -17.67 3.89 9.80
N VAL A 114 -16.44 3.63 10.23
CA VAL A 114 -16.11 2.57 11.19
C VAL A 114 -15.35 3.19 12.36
N ASP A 115 -15.76 2.84 13.57
CA ASP A 115 -15.00 3.01 14.80
C ASP A 115 -15.24 1.76 15.65
N ALA A 116 -14.24 0.87 15.62
CA ALA A 116 -14.34 -0.46 16.22
C ALA A 116 -13.06 -0.82 16.98
N VAL A 117 -13.22 -1.57 18.06
CA VAL A 117 -12.13 -2.07 18.91
C VAL A 117 -11.97 -3.57 18.70
N PHE A 118 -10.74 -4.08 18.69
CA PHE A 118 -10.52 -5.53 18.59
C PHE A 118 -11.02 -6.21 19.86
N ALA A 119 -11.93 -7.16 19.68
CA ALA A 119 -12.34 -8.07 20.76
C ALA A 119 -11.30 -9.18 20.93
N HIS A 120 -10.84 -9.77 19.82
CA HIS A 120 -9.83 -10.83 19.81
C HIS A 120 -9.20 -10.99 18.42
N GLY A 121 -8.01 -11.56 18.33
CA GLY A 121 -7.37 -11.94 17.08
C GLY A 121 -5.96 -12.48 17.26
N ALA A 122 -5.39 -12.96 16.16
CA ALA A 122 -4.01 -13.38 16.09
C ALA A 122 -3.46 -13.30 14.66
N ASP A 123 -2.13 -13.23 14.56
CA ASP A 123 -1.38 -13.49 13.33
C ASP A 123 -0.65 -14.83 13.43
N TYR A 124 -0.71 -15.61 12.35
CA TYR A 124 0.02 -16.86 12.19
C TYR A 124 1.08 -16.67 11.10
N VAL A 125 2.26 -16.24 11.51
CA VAL A 125 3.36 -15.88 10.61
C VAL A 125 4.17 -17.10 10.23
N LYS A 126 4.09 -17.49 8.96
CA LYS A 126 4.93 -18.56 8.38
C LYS A 126 6.21 -17.94 7.83
N VAL A 127 7.36 -18.37 8.30
CA VAL A 127 8.65 -17.83 7.85
C VAL A 127 9.14 -18.64 6.66
N ASP A 128 9.44 -17.95 5.55
CA ASP A 128 10.04 -18.56 4.36
C ASP A 128 11.40 -19.20 4.70
N GLN A 129 11.83 -20.18 3.91
CA GLN A 129 13.02 -21.00 4.20
C GLN A 129 14.32 -20.18 4.32
N ASP A 130 14.43 -19.05 3.62
CA ASP A 130 15.60 -18.17 3.69
C ASP A 130 15.57 -17.21 4.90
N GLY A 131 14.49 -17.23 5.68
CA GLY A 131 14.31 -16.39 6.86
C GLY A 131 14.01 -14.92 6.57
N LYS A 132 13.85 -14.51 5.30
CA LYS A 132 13.76 -13.09 4.93
C LYS A 132 12.33 -12.57 4.88
N VAL A 133 11.36 -13.43 4.63
CA VAL A 133 9.96 -13.03 4.50
C VAL A 133 9.08 -13.83 5.43
N GLY A 134 8.24 -13.14 6.20
CA GLY A 134 7.14 -13.73 6.94
C GLY A 134 5.86 -13.63 6.12
N ARG A 135 5.11 -14.72 5.99
CA ARG A 135 3.79 -14.79 5.35
C ARG A 135 2.74 -14.65 6.45
N LEU A 136 2.01 -13.54 6.40
CA LEU A 136 1.02 -13.18 7.42
C LEU A 136 -0.31 -13.87 7.13
N GLU A 137 -0.98 -14.30 8.19
CA GLU A 137 -2.31 -14.89 8.14
C GLU A 137 -3.07 -14.43 9.38
N VAL A 138 -3.74 -13.28 9.26
CA VAL A 138 -4.46 -12.67 10.37
C VAL A 138 -5.91 -13.06 10.38
N GLN A 139 -6.36 -13.43 11.58
CA GLN A 139 -7.74 -13.73 11.91
C GLN A 139 -8.15 -12.84 13.10
N SER A 140 -9.18 -12.02 12.95
CA SER A 140 -9.62 -11.17 14.06
C SER A 140 -11.10 -10.80 14.03
N VAL A 141 -11.60 -10.35 15.18
CA VAL A 141 -12.94 -9.83 15.37
C VAL A 141 -12.86 -8.49 16.07
N LEU A 142 -13.56 -7.50 15.52
CA LEU A 142 -13.76 -6.19 16.13
C LEU A 142 -15.24 -5.97 16.46
N LYS A 143 -15.50 -5.06 17.38
CA LYS A 143 -16.84 -4.60 17.73
C LYS A 143 -16.93 -3.08 17.73
N THR A 144 -18.01 -2.56 17.18
CA THR A 144 -18.36 -1.14 17.34
C THR A 144 -18.91 -0.88 18.74
N ALA A 145 -19.01 0.39 19.15
CA ALA A 145 -19.67 0.76 20.41
C ALA A 145 -21.15 0.31 20.49
N LYS A 146 -21.79 0.07 19.33
CA LYS A 146 -23.17 -0.45 19.23
C LYS A 146 -23.24 -1.98 19.30
N GLY A 147 -22.10 -2.67 19.40
CA GLY A 147 -22.01 -4.12 19.46
C GLY A 147 -22.05 -4.82 18.10
N GLU A 148 -21.98 -4.09 16.98
CA GLU A 148 -21.89 -4.68 15.65
C GLU A 148 -20.54 -5.37 15.49
N ALA A 149 -20.54 -6.62 15.03
CA ALA A 149 -19.33 -7.40 14.82
C ALA A 149 -18.80 -7.22 13.40
N LEU A 150 -17.47 -7.11 13.29
CA LEU A 150 -16.73 -7.04 12.04
C LEU A 150 -15.59 -8.06 12.10
N ARG A 151 -15.50 -8.94 11.11
CA ARG A 151 -14.30 -9.74 10.88
C ARG A 151 -13.33 -8.91 10.05
N TYR A 152 -12.11 -8.75 10.54
CA TYR A 152 -11.01 -8.07 9.86
C TYR A 152 -9.88 -9.07 9.70
N ASN A 153 -9.69 -9.53 8.49
CA ASN A 153 -8.70 -10.54 8.21
C ASN A 153 -7.82 -10.07 7.07
N TYR A 154 -6.56 -10.49 7.08
CA TYR A 154 -5.71 -10.24 5.95
C TYR A 154 -4.68 -11.32 5.80
N THR A 155 -4.22 -11.47 4.56
CA THR A 155 -2.98 -12.14 4.24
C THR A 155 -1.99 -11.11 3.74
N GLY A 156 -0.70 -11.38 3.94
CA GLY A 156 0.33 -10.40 3.63
C GLY A 156 1.73 -10.95 3.72
N ASN A 157 2.67 -10.03 3.62
CA ASN A 157 4.07 -10.30 3.83
C ASN A 157 4.70 -9.22 4.72
N VAL A 158 5.68 -9.64 5.51
CA VAL A 158 6.58 -8.78 6.27
C VAL A 158 8.01 -9.07 5.88
N ASP A 159 8.80 -8.02 5.67
CA ASP A 159 10.24 -8.13 5.53
C ASP A 159 10.88 -8.36 6.91
N LEU A 160 11.44 -9.55 7.13
CA LEU A 160 12.11 -9.94 8.37
C LEU A 160 13.56 -9.48 8.45
N THR A 161 14.10 -8.96 7.35
CA THR A 161 15.41 -8.29 7.28
C THR A 161 15.33 -6.82 7.67
N SER A 162 14.12 -6.24 7.60
CA SER A 162 13.82 -4.92 8.14
C SER A 162 13.99 -4.88 9.67
N PRO A 163 14.08 -3.68 10.28
CA PRO A 163 14.03 -3.54 11.73
C PRO A 163 12.77 -4.17 12.36
N GLY A 164 11.66 -4.30 11.61
CA GLY A 164 10.44 -4.97 12.07
C GLY A 164 10.63 -6.46 12.34
N GLY A 165 11.55 -7.12 11.64
CA GLY A 165 11.88 -8.53 11.90
C GLY A 165 12.42 -8.78 13.31
N LYS A 166 13.12 -7.80 13.90
CA LYS A 166 13.65 -7.89 15.27
C LYS A 166 12.54 -7.97 16.32
N ILE A 167 11.43 -7.28 16.07
CA ILE A 167 10.25 -7.30 16.95
C ILE A 167 9.64 -8.69 16.99
N LEU A 168 9.53 -9.34 15.83
CA LEU A 168 8.98 -10.70 15.73
C LEU A 168 9.89 -11.77 16.35
N ARG A 169 11.17 -11.45 16.54
CA ARG A 169 12.17 -12.29 17.22
C ARG A 169 12.39 -11.90 18.68
N ASP A 170 11.62 -10.94 19.20
CA ASP A 170 11.71 -10.43 20.58
C ASP A 170 13.13 -9.95 20.95
N GLU A 171 13.82 -9.29 20.01
CA GLU A 171 15.16 -8.75 20.23
C GLU A 171 15.09 -7.43 21.04
N SER A 172 15.98 -7.29 22.04
CA SER A 172 15.95 -6.16 22.98
C SER A 172 16.25 -4.78 22.40
N ASP A 173 16.84 -4.72 21.21
CA ASP A 173 17.17 -3.48 20.49
C ASP A 173 16.18 -3.15 19.37
N ALA A 174 15.02 -3.82 19.36
CA ALA A 174 13.94 -3.52 18.43
C ALA A 174 13.40 -2.09 18.63
N ALA A 175 13.05 -1.43 17.53
CA ALA A 175 12.62 -0.04 17.52
C ALA A 175 11.44 0.18 16.57
N THR A 176 10.74 1.31 16.75
CA THR A 176 9.69 1.77 15.84
C THR A 176 10.19 1.84 14.40
N THR A 177 9.40 1.29 13.47
CA THR A 177 9.72 1.25 12.04
C THR A 177 8.99 2.33 11.26
N GLN A 178 9.42 2.56 10.02
CA GLN A 178 8.64 3.34 9.06
C GLN A 178 7.59 2.43 8.40
N PHE A 179 6.63 3.05 7.71
CA PHE A 179 5.72 2.30 6.84
C PHE A 179 6.49 1.70 5.66
N GLY A 180 6.04 0.53 5.21
CA GLY A 180 6.56 -0.12 4.00
C GLY A 180 7.26 -1.46 4.22
N ASP A 181 7.42 -1.89 5.47
CA ASP A 181 7.99 -3.21 5.77
C ASP A 181 6.94 -4.33 5.78
N VAL A 182 5.66 -3.94 5.80
CA VAL A 182 4.52 -4.86 5.87
C VAL A 182 3.47 -4.45 4.85
N PHE A 183 3.02 -5.40 4.04
CA PHE A 183 1.91 -5.21 3.12
C PHE A 183 0.91 -6.36 3.21
N GLY A 184 -0.37 -6.06 3.00
CA GLY A 184 -1.40 -7.08 3.00
C GLY A 184 -2.64 -6.68 2.21
N ARG A 185 -3.45 -7.69 1.93
CA ARG A 185 -4.80 -7.55 1.39
C ARG A 185 -5.80 -7.91 2.46
N ILE A 186 -6.75 -7.02 2.70
CA ILE A 186 -7.77 -7.19 3.73
C ILE A 186 -9.04 -7.77 3.14
N GLN A 187 -9.71 -8.57 3.95
CA GLN A 187 -11.08 -9.02 3.77
C GLN A 187 -11.90 -8.63 5.00
N PHE A 188 -12.99 -7.91 4.75
CA PHE A 188 -14.00 -7.57 5.74
C PHE A 188 -15.23 -8.45 5.56
N GLU A 189 -15.80 -8.92 6.67
CA GLU A 189 -17.11 -9.61 6.69
C GLU A 189 -17.93 -9.12 7.89
N THR A 190 -19.23 -8.90 7.68
CA THR A 190 -20.12 -8.39 8.71
C THR A 190 -21.60 -8.69 8.42
N GLY A 191 -22.35 -8.91 9.50
CA GLY A 191 -23.81 -8.94 9.45
C GLY A 191 -24.47 -7.56 9.56
N ALA A 192 -23.70 -6.50 9.82
CA ALA A 192 -24.24 -5.16 10.03
C ALA A 192 -24.50 -4.44 8.70
N GLU A 193 -25.75 -4.08 8.45
CA GLU A 193 -26.17 -3.43 7.20
C GLU A 193 -25.41 -2.12 6.93
N ALA A 194 -25.18 -1.31 7.97
CA ALA A 194 -24.44 -0.06 7.87
C ALA A 194 -22.97 -0.24 7.42
N LEU A 195 -22.41 -1.43 7.60
CA LEU A 195 -21.04 -1.77 7.27
C LEU A 195 -20.94 -2.69 6.04
N LYS A 196 -22.07 -3.05 5.43
CA LYS A 196 -22.12 -4.08 4.38
C LYS A 196 -21.34 -3.72 3.13
N GLY A 197 -21.18 -2.42 2.87
CA GLY A 197 -20.35 -1.91 1.79
C GLY A 197 -18.87 -2.32 1.86
N LEU A 198 -18.37 -2.71 3.05
CA LEU A 198 -16.99 -3.17 3.23
C LEU A 198 -16.71 -4.49 2.49
N GLU A 199 -17.71 -5.36 2.36
CA GLU A 199 -17.53 -6.72 1.80
C GLU A 199 -17.30 -6.72 0.28
N ASN A 200 -17.70 -5.65 -0.41
CA ASN A 200 -17.69 -5.56 -1.87
C ASN A 200 -16.59 -4.63 -2.41
N ARG A 201 -15.61 -4.27 -1.57
CA ARG A 201 -14.49 -3.40 -1.91
C ARG A 201 -13.17 -4.14 -1.73
N VAL A 202 -12.14 -3.68 -2.44
CA VAL A 202 -10.79 -4.24 -2.34
C VAL A 202 -9.94 -3.29 -1.51
N TYR A 203 -9.26 -3.84 -0.51
CA TYR A 203 -8.41 -3.07 0.38
C TYR A 203 -7.01 -3.63 0.44
N VAL A 204 -6.05 -2.72 0.45
CA VAL A 204 -4.63 -3.00 0.68
C VAL A 204 -4.12 -2.15 1.83
N GLN A 205 -3.08 -2.62 2.49
CA GLN A 205 -2.50 -1.93 3.63
C GLN A 205 -0.98 -1.84 3.54
N SER A 206 -0.44 -0.79 4.15
CA SER A 206 0.98 -0.67 4.48
C SER A 206 1.13 -0.49 5.99
N GLY A 207 2.02 -1.27 6.59
CA GLY A 207 2.19 -1.34 8.03
C GLY A 207 3.53 -0.85 8.53
N ARG A 208 3.55 -0.50 9.82
CA ARG A 208 4.75 -0.27 10.63
C ARG A 208 4.55 -0.83 12.04
N PHE A 209 5.65 -0.98 12.76
CA PHE A 209 5.62 -1.29 14.18
C PHE A 209 5.95 -0.05 15.01
N ILE A 210 5.27 0.12 16.14
CA ILE A 210 5.53 1.15 17.13
C ILE A 210 5.95 0.44 18.42
N VAL A 211 7.15 0.76 18.89
CA VAL A 211 7.74 0.20 20.10
C VAL A 211 7.88 1.32 21.13
N GLU A 212 7.20 1.16 22.25
CA GLU A 212 7.28 2.06 23.39
C GLU A 212 7.61 1.28 24.66
N LYS A 213 8.57 1.76 25.44
CA LYS A 213 9.02 1.06 26.64
C LYS A 213 7.87 0.87 27.64
N GLY A 214 7.65 -0.38 28.05
CA GLY A 214 6.63 -0.74 29.04
C GLY A 214 5.20 -0.78 28.49
N LYS A 215 5.01 -0.66 27.17
CA LYS A 215 3.73 -0.82 26.50
C LYS A 215 3.76 -2.03 25.55
N PRO A 216 2.59 -2.60 25.22
CA PRO A 216 2.49 -3.56 24.12
C PRO A 216 3.02 -2.94 22.83
N VAL A 217 3.63 -3.78 21.97
CA VAL A 217 3.97 -3.38 20.61
C VAL A 217 2.68 -3.10 19.85
N VAL A 218 2.67 -2.01 19.08
CA VAL A 218 1.54 -1.68 18.20
C VAL A 218 1.95 -1.93 16.76
N VAL A 219 1.16 -2.71 16.02
CA VAL A 219 1.25 -2.77 14.57
C VAL A 219 0.23 -1.78 14.01
N GLU A 220 0.73 -0.71 13.41
CA GLU A 220 -0.11 0.31 12.79
C GLU A 220 -0.19 0.07 11.29
N TYR A 221 -1.41 0.11 10.74
CA TYR A 221 -1.65 0.04 9.31
C TYR A 221 -2.38 1.28 8.81
N LYS A 222 -1.94 1.77 7.65
CA LYS A 222 -2.72 2.64 6.78
C LYS A 222 -3.36 1.78 5.70
N ILE A 223 -4.68 1.82 5.63
CA ILE A 223 -5.49 1.01 4.72
C ILE A 223 -6.07 1.91 3.65
N SER A 224 -5.93 1.49 2.40
CA SER A 224 -6.53 2.15 1.26
C SER A 224 -7.51 1.22 0.55
N GLU A 225 -8.61 1.80 0.06
CA GLU A 225 -9.45 1.17 -0.95
C GLU A 225 -8.77 1.27 -2.32
N VAL A 226 -8.83 0.18 -3.07
CA VAL A 226 -8.40 0.14 -4.47
C VAL A 226 -9.57 0.60 -5.35
N VAL A 227 -9.35 1.64 -6.15
CA VAL A 227 -10.32 2.20 -7.10
C VAL A 227 -9.71 2.26 -8.51
N ALA A 228 -10.50 2.70 -9.50
CA ALA A 228 -10.10 2.83 -10.90
C ALA A 228 -10.18 4.29 -11.36
#